data_AF-A0A2D6CN86-F1
#
_entry.id   AF-A0A2D6CN86-F1
#
_cell.length_a   1.000
_cell.length_b   1.000
_cell.length_c   1.000
_cell.angle_alpha   90.00
_cell.angle_beta   90.00
_cell.angle_gamma   90.00
#
_symmetry.space_group_name_H-M   'P 1'
#
loop_
_entity.id
_entity.type
_entity.pdbx_description
1 polymer ?
#
loop_
_entity_poly.entity_id
_entity_poly.type
_entity_poly.pdbx_seq_one_letter_code
_entity_poly.pdbx_strand_id
1 'polypeptide(L)'
;MRLRRRWAQWRPGSAARKMVSSDCTKHRGKGMADDVSTEELSDEELDAQFREVADKFIDLANQQAQRFHKENVSQGMMYGTARFNAFVVASHADDVAAYDEDRDRAIEYFVGQYREMLISNLDDYRGSFEDLKYAHLMSRRPN
;
A
#
# COMPACT_ATOMS: atom_id res chain seq x y z
N MET A 1 4.36 -18.91 11.88
CA MET A 1 3.16 -18.40 11.19
C MET A 1 3.65 -17.56 10.01
N ARG A 2 3.42 -17.97 8.76
CA ARG A 2 3.78 -17.16 7.57
C ARG A 2 2.67 -16.15 7.32
N LEU A 3 3.02 -14.93 6.89
CA LEU A 3 2.02 -13.98 6.40
C LEU A 3 1.30 -14.65 5.23
N ARG A 4 0.01 -14.93 5.35
CA ARG A 4 -0.77 -15.55 4.26
C ARG A 4 -1.08 -14.46 3.23
N ARG A 5 -1.00 -14.80 1.94
CA ARG A 5 -1.48 -13.98 0.82
C ARG A 5 -3.01 -13.95 0.82
N ARG A 6 -3.61 -13.29 1.82
CA ARG A 6 -4.99 -12.86 1.77
C ARG A 6 -4.96 -11.36 1.58
N TRP A 7 -5.18 -10.96 0.33
CA TRP A 7 -5.48 -9.57 0.04
C TRP A 7 -6.87 -9.31 0.60
N ALA A 8 -6.95 -8.48 1.64
CA ALA A 8 -8.21 -7.96 2.13
C ALA A 8 -9.00 -7.30 0.99
N GLN A 9 -10.28 -7.01 1.22
CA GLN A 9 -11.22 -6.38 0.29
C GLN A 9 -10.81 -4.96 -0.19
N TRP A 10 -9.61 -4.49 0.20
CA TRP A 10 -9.04 -3.20 -0.14
C TRP A 10 -8.52 -3.17 -1.60
N ARG A 11 -9.01 -2.18 -2.37
CA ARG A 11 -8.71 -1.97 -3.80
C ARG A 11 -7.85 -0.70 -3.99
N PRO A 12 -6.54 -0.82 -4.26
CA PRO A 12 -5.64 0.33 -4.40
C PRO A 12 -5.87 1.18 -5.66
N GLY A 13 -6.51 0.69 -6.71
CA GLY A 13 -6.61 1.37 -8.01
C GLY A 13 -7.15 2.80 -7.91
N SER A 14 -8.19 3.01 -7.10
CA SER A 14 -8.74 4.35 -6.84
C SER A 14 -7.82 5.24 -5.98
N ALA A 15 -7.02 4.65 -5.08
CA ALA A 15 -6.06 5.39 -4.24
C ALA A 15 -4.79 5.76 -5.03
N ALA A 16 -4.32 4.89 -5.91
CA ALA A 16 -3.19 5.11 -6.81
C ALA A 16 -3.49 6.25 -7.80
N ARG A 17 -4.69 6.25 -8.40
CA ARG A 17 -5.13 7.39 -9.22
C ARG A 17 -5.24 8.68 -8.43
N LYS A 18 -5.67 8.65 -7.16
CA LYS A 18 -5.68 9.85 -6.32
C LYS A 18 -4.28 10.40 -6.07
N MET A 19 -3.25 9.55 -5.94
CA MET A 19 -1.86 10.04 -5.86
C MET A 19 -1.42 10.69 -7.17
N VAL A 20 -1.72 10.07 -8.32
CA VAL A 20 -1.37 10.58 -9.66
C VAL A 20 -2.17 11.84 -10.03
N SER A 21 -3.42 11.93 -9.59
CA SER A 21 -4.35 13.00 -9.92
C SER A 21 -4.33 14.15 -8.93
N SER A 22 -3.90 13.94 -7.67
CA SER A 22 -4.00 14.97 -6.64
C SER A 22 -2.91 16.04 -6.73
N ASP A 23 -1.68 15.76 -7.19
CA ASP A 23 -0.66 16.81 -7.34
C ASP A 23 0.50 16.40 -8.27
N CYS A 24 0.73 17.22 -9.31
CA CYS A 24 2.01 17.57 -9.98
C CYS A 24 1.79 18.22 -11.38
N THR A 25 0.55 18.43 -11.85
CA THR A 25 0.30 18.98 -13.21
C THR A 25 0.00 20.49 -13.26
N LYS A 26 -0.14 21.17 -12.12
CA LYS A 26 -0.50 22.61 -12.10
C LYS A 26 0.62 23.58 -12.48
N HIS A 27 1.87 23.12 -12.59
CA HIS A 27 3.01 23.92 -13.05
C HIS A 27 3.69 23.36 -14.31
N ARG A 28 2.99 22.52 -15.10
CA ARG A 28 3.48 22.12 -16.42
C ARG A 28 3.43 23.32 -17.37
N GLY A 29 4.52 24.08 -17.40
CA GLY A 29 4.79 25.10 -18.40
C GLY A 29 4.49 24.53 -19.79
N LYS A 30 3.75 25.32 -20.56
CA LYS A 30 3.30 25.01 -21.91
C LYS A 30 4.50 24.88 -22.85
N GLY A 31 5.08 23.69 -22.95
CA GLY A 31 6.22 23.47 -23.84
C GLY A 31 6.97 22.15 -23.64
N MET A 32 6.33 21.02 -23.93
CA MET A 32 6.91 19.93 -24.74
C MET A 32 5.80 18.91 -24.97
N ALA A 33 5.44 18.72 -26.23
CA ALA A 33 4.58 17.61 -26.63
C ALA A 33 5.48 16.35 -26.64
N ASP A 34 5.54 15.65 -25.52
CA ASP A 34 6.03 14.28 -25.50
C ASP A 34 4.83 13.34 -25.62
N ASP A 35 4.70 12.81 -26.82
CA ASP A 35 3.88 11.68 -27.23
C ASP A 35 4.34 10.41 -26.52
N VAL A 36 4.04 10.31 -25.22
CA VAL A 36 4.00 9.03 -24.53
C VAL A 36 2.52 8.72 -24.32
N SER A 37 1.97 7.93 -25.24
CA SER A 37 0.74 7.18 -25.02
C SER A 37 0.96 6.21 -23.85
N THR A 38 0.86 6.73 -22.63
CA THR A 38 0.69 5.92 -21.43
C THR A 38 -0.73 5.38 -21.57
N GLU A 39 -0.87 4.12 -21.99
CA GLU A 39 -2.15 3.44 -21.84
C GLU A 39 -2.53 3.54 -20.36
N GLU A 40 -3.58 4.29 -20.06
CA GLU A 40 -4.10 4.44 -18.70
C GLU A 40 -4.56 3.06 -18.23
N LEU A 41 -3.75 2.40 -17.40
CA LEU A 41 -4.05 1.09 -16.83
C LEU A 41 -5.44 1.09 -16.18
N SER A 42 -6.22 0.05 -16.42
CA SER A 42 -7.50 -0.18 -15.73
C SER A 42 -7.30 -0.33 -14.22
N ASP A 43 -8.38 -0.16 -13.44
CA ASP A 43 -8.30 -0.30 -11.96
C ASP A 43 -7.84 -1.71 -11.59
N GLU A 44 -8.29 -2.72 -12.33
CA GLU A 44 -7.90 -4.11 -12.17
C GLU A 44 -6.41 -4.35 -12.45
N GLU A 45 -5.85 -3.70 -13.47
CA GLU A 45 -4.42 -3.82 -13.80
C GLU A 45 -3.54 -3.12 -12.76
N LEU A 46 -3.96 -1.94 -12.29
CA LEU A 46 -3.29 -1.24 -11.18
C LEU A 46 -3.34 -2.07 -9.89
N ASP A 47 -4.50 -2.66 -9.58
CA ASP A 47 -4.67 -3.55 -8.44
C ASP A 47 -3.73 -4.76 -8.55
N ALA A 48 -3.61 -5.36 -9.73
CA ALA A 48 -2.73 -6.49 -9.97
C ALA A 48 -1.26 -6.12 -9.77
N GLN A 49 -0.81 -4.99 -10.33
CA GLN A 49 0.56 -4.51 -10.16
C GLN A 49 0.87 -4.19 -8.70
N PHE A 50 -0.05 -3.54 -7.98
CA PHE A 50 0.13 -3.26 -6.56
C PHE A 50 0.32 -4.56 -5.77
N ARG A 51 -0.53 -5.57 -6.02
CA ARG A 51 -0.44 -6.87 -5.35
C ARG A 51 0.87 -7.56 -5.65
N GLU A 52 1.32 -7.54 -6.90
CA GLU A 52 2.60 -8.14 -7.29
C GLU A 52 3.77 -7.49 -6.54
N VAL A 53 3.80 -6.16 -6.45
CA VAL A 53 4.84 -5.41 -5.73
C VAL A 53 4.79 -5.72 -4.24
N ALA A 54 3.60 -5.67 -3.63
CA ALA A 54 3.44 -5.94 -2.21
C ALA A 54 3.76 -7.40 -1.86
N ASP A 55 3.46 -8.37 -2.72
CA ASP A 55 3.88 -9.77 -2.55
C ASP A 55 5.40 -9.92 -2.49
N LYS A 56 6.14 -9.21 -3.34
CA LYS A 56 7.62 -9.22 -3.32
C LYS A 56 8.17 -8.70 -1.99
N PHE A 57 7.59 -7.63 -1.44
CA PHE A 57 7.98 -7.12 -0.11
C PHE A 57 7.64 -8.11 1.01
N ILE A 58 6.47 -8.75 0.96
CA ILE A 58 6.06 -9.77 1.93
C ILE A 58 6.99 -10.98 1.87
N ASP A 59 7.36 -11.45 0.68
CA ASP A 59 8.29 -12.56 0.51
C ASP A 59 9.66 -12.23 1.11
N LEU A 60 10.17 -11.02 0.88
CA LEU A 60 11.41 -10.55 1.52
C LEU A 60 11.27 -10.48 3.05
N ALA A 61 10.17 -9.93 3.57
CA ALA A 61 9.91 -9.87 5.01
C ALA A 61 9.86 -11.27 5.64
N ASN A 62 9.22 -12.23 4.97
CA ASN A 62 9.18 -13.63 5.40
C ASN A 62 10.58 -14.26 5.43
N GLN A 63 11.46 -13.92 4.49
CA GLN A 63 12.87 -14.35 4.51
C GLN A 63 13.63 -13.72 5.69
N GLN A 64 13.47 -12.41 5.92
CA GLN A 64 14.11 -11.73 7.06
C GLN A 64 13.61 -12.27 8.40
N ALA A 65 12.33 -12.65 8.49
CA ALA A 65 11.74 -13.24 9.69
C ALA A 65 12.28 -14.65 10.03
N GLN A 66 13.05 -15.28 9.13
CA GLN A 66 13.82 -16.49 9.46
C GLN A 66 15.09 -16.17 10.26
N ARG A 67 15.57 -14.91 10.19
CA ARG A 67 16.84 -14.46 10.77
C ARG A 67 16.64 -13.51 11.96
N PHE A 68 15.59 -12.70 11.93
CA PHE A 68 15.31 -11.67 12.93
C PHE A 68 13.90 -11.82 13.51
N HIS A 69 13.68 -11.26 14.70
CA HIS A 69 12.35 -11.16 15.30
C HIS A 69 11.37 -10.43 14.37
N LYS A 70 10.15 -10.95 14.24
CA LYS A 70 9.13 -10.42 13.34
C LYS A 70 8.78 -8.95 13.65
N GLU A 71 8.88 -8.54 14.91
CA GLU A 71 8.67 -7.17 15.37
C GLU A 71 9.73 -6.23 14.80
N ASN A 72 11.00 -6.67 14.77
CA ASN A 72 12.11 -5.89 14.19
C ASN A 72 11.99 -5.81 12.67
N VAL A 73 11.60 -6.92 12.01
CA VAL A 73 11.33 -6.92 10.57
C VAL A 73 10.18 -5.97 10.22
N SER A 74 9.12 -5.96 11.03
CA SER A 74 7.98 -5.04 10.87
C SER A 74 8.40 -3.57 11.00
N GLN A 75 9.20 -3.23 12.03
CA GLN A 75 9.74 -1.87 12.17
C GLN A 75 10.66 -1.49 11.00
N GLY A 76 11.51 -2.41 10.56
CA GLY A 76 12.39 -2.21 9.41
C GLY A 76 11.61 -1.96 8.11
N MET A 77 10.52 -2.70 7.87
CA MET A 77 9.64 -2.44 6.74
C MET A 77 8.99 -1.06 6.84
N MET A 78 8.44 -0.69 8.00
CA MET A 78 7.81 0.62 8.19
C MET A 78 8.79 1.76 7.92
N TYR A 79 10.03 1.65 8.43
CA TYR A 79 11.09 2.62 8.17
C TYR A 79 11.50 2.67 6.69
N GLY A 80 11.63 1.51 6.04
CA GLY A 80 11.94 1.41 4.61
C GLY A 80 10.87 2.06 3.74
N THR A 81 9.59 1.78 4.02
CA THR A 81 8.44 2.38 3.34
C THR A 81 8.44 3.90 3.50
N ALA A 82 8.68 4.41 4.71
CA ALA A 82 8.74 5.86 4.95
C ALA A 82 9.83 6.54 4.11
N ARG A 83 11.01 5.92 3.99
CA ARG A 83 12.11 6.45 3.16
C ARG A 83 11.77 6.45 1.67
N PHE A 84 11.16 5.38 1.19
CA PHE A 84 10.76 5.29 -0.22
C PHE A 84 9.68 6.32 -0.54
N ASN A 85 8.66 6.47 0.32
CA ASN A 85 7.61 7.46 0.14
C ASN A 85 8.16 8.89 0.20
N ALA A 86 9.11 9.18 1.10
CA ALA A 86 9.78 10.48 1.13
C ALA A 86 10.56 10.77 -0.16
N PHE A 87 11.21 9.75 -0.74
CA PHE A 87 11.86 9.87 -2.05
C PHE A 87 10.84 10.16 -3.17
N VAL A 88 9.69 9.48 -3.16
CA VAL A 88 8.60 9.76 -4.12
C VAL A 88 8.13 11.20 -4.03
N VAL A 89 7.91 11.75 -2.83
CA VAL A 89 7.52 13.17 -2.67
C VAL A 89 8.62 14.08 -3.20
N ALA A 90 9.87 13.84 -2.80
CA ALA A 90 11.00 14.65 -3.23
C ALA A 90 11.23 14.60 -4.76
N SER A 91 10.95 13.47 -5.43
CA SER A 91 11.11 13.34 -6.88
C SER A 91 10.06 14.10 -7.70
N HIS A 92 8.97 14.52 -7.08
CA HIS A 92 7.91 15.32 -7.73
C HIS A 92 8.02 16.82 -7.45
N ALA A 93 8.89 17.24 -6.52
CA ALA A 93 9.09 18.64 -6.20
C ALA A 93 10.11 19.29 -7.16
N ASP A 94 9.73 20.40 -7.79
CA ASP A 94 10.62 21.17 -8.67
C ASP A 94 11.67 21.97 -7.88
N ASP A 95 11.30 22.43 -6.68
CA ASP A 95 12.15 23.18 -5.77
C ASP A 95 11.77 22.96 -4.30
N VAL A 96 12.51 23.61 -3.40
CA VAL A 96 12.30 23.48 -1.94
C VAL A 96 10.97 24.08 -1.50
N ALA A 97 10.47 25.13 -2.15
CA ALA A 97 9.20 25.73 -1.79
C ALA A 97 8.02 24.80 -2.16
N ALA A 98 8.07 24.20 -3.35
CA ALA A 98 7.12 23.17 -3.77
C ALA A 98 7.17 21.94 -2.84
N TYR A 99 8.37 21.50 -2.47
CA TYR A 99 8.55 20.41 -1.51
C TYR A 99 7.91 20.71 -0.15
N ASP A 100 8.12 21.91 0.39
CA ASP A 100 7.58 22.30 1.70
C ASP A 100 6.04 22.42 1.67
N GLU A 101 5.45 22.85 0.55
CA GLU A 101 3.99 22.88 0.37
C GLU A 101 3.39 21.46 0.32
N ASP A 102 4.03 20.54 -0.41
CA ASP A 102 3.53 19.17 -0.59
C ASP A 102 3.82 18.27 0.60
N ARG A 103 4.80 18.61 1.44
CA ARG A 103 5.26 17.79 2.57
C ARG A 103 4.11 17.40 3.51
N ASP A 104 3.32 18.37 3.97
CA ASP A 104 2.26 18.09 4.95
C ASP A 104 1.09 17.32 4.32
N ARG A 105 0.76 17.62 3.06
CA ARG A 105 -0.26 16.87 2.28
C ARG A 105 0.17 15.42 2.08
N ALA A 106 1.44 15.20 1.74
CA ALA A 106 1.99 13.86 1.56
C ALA A 106 1.96 13.07 2.87
N ILE A 107 2.31 13.69 4.01
CA ILE A 107 2.22 13.04 5.32
C ILE A 107 0.78 12.60 5.60
N GLU A 108 -0.19 13.48 5.42
CA GLU A 108 -1.60 13.16 5.64
C GLU A 108 -2.06 12.01 4.74
N TYR A 109 -1.72 12.07 3.46
CA TYR A 109 -2.05 11.03 2.49
C TYR A 109 -1.47 9.67 2.89
N PHE A 110 -0.15 9.58 3.09
CA PHE A 110 0.52 8.30 3.35
C PHE A 110 0.09 7.69 4.70
N VAL A 111 -0.07 8.51 5.73
CA VAL A 111 -0.55 8.03 7.04
C VAL A 111 -2.00 7.57 6.95
N GLY A 112 -2.85 8.30 6.22
CA GLY A 112 -4.24 7.92 5.97
C GLY A 112 -4.36 6.58 5.26
N GLN A 113 -3.64 6.42 4.15
CA GLN A 113 -3.62 5.17 3.38
C GLN A 113 -3.09 3.99 4.19
N TYR A 114 -2.00 4.17 4.93
CA TYR A 114 -1.47 3.12 5.79
C TYR A 114 -2.45 2.72 6.90
N ARG A 115 -3.14 3.69 7.50
CA ARG A 115 -4.16 3.44 8.52
C ARG A 115 -5.30 2.58 7.97
N GLU A 116 -5.85 2.92 6.81
CA GLU A 116 -6.92 2.15 6.17
C GLU A 116 -6.49 0.71 5.86
N MET A 117 -5.31 0.54 5.24
CA MET A 117 -4.76 -0.79 4.96
C MET A 117 -4.56 -1.60 6.23
N LEU A 118 -4.02 -1.00 7.30
CA LEU A 118 -3.76 -1.69 8.55
C LEU A 118 -5.05 -2.14 9.23
N ILE A 119 -6.07 -1.26 9.30
CA ILE A 119 -7.39 -1.58 9.86
C ILE A 119 -7.99 -2.77 9.10
N SER A 120 -8.04 -2.69 7.77
CA SER A 120 -8.60 -3.76 6.93
C SER A 120 -7.91 -5.11 7.15
N ASN A 121 -6.57 -5.14 7.27
CA ASN A 121 -5.84 -6.37 7.55
C ASN A 121 -6.07 -6.89 8.98
N LEU A 122 -6.20 -6.01 9.98
CA LEU A 122 -6.51 -6.41 11.35
C LEU A 122 -7.93 -6.99 11.47
N ASP A 123 -8.89 -6.40 10.75
CA ASP A 123 -10.26 -6.89 10.69
C ASP A 123 -10.34 -8.28 10.03
N ASP A 124 -9.54 -8.54 9.00
CA ASP A 124 -9.42 -9.89 8.40
C ASP A 124 -8.91 -10.94 9.40
N TYR A 125 -7.91 -10.57 10.22
CA TYR A 125 -7.44 -11.45 11.30
C TYR A 125 -8.53 -11.63 12.37
N ARG A 126 -9.27 -10.57 12.72
CA ARG A 126 -10.39 -10.63 13.66
C ARG A 126 -11.47 -11.61 13.20
N GLY A 127 -11.91 -11.51 11.94
CA GLY A 127 -12.89 -12.44 11.35
C GLY A 127 -12.39 -13.88 11.34
N SER A 128 -11.11 -14.09 11.05
CA SER A 128 -10.50 -15.42 11.10
C SER A 128 -10.55 -16.06 12.50
N PHE A 129 -10.45 -15.26 13.57
CA PHE A 129 -10.61 -15.76 14.94
C PHE A 129 -12.07 -16.10 15.27
N GLU A 130 -13.04 -15.34 14.76
CA GLU A 130 -14.47 -15.67 14.91
C GLU A 130 -14.78 -16.98 14.19
N ASP A 131 -14.37 -17.12 12.92
CA ASP A 131 -14.57 -18.33 12.14
C ASP A 131 -13.95 -19.57 12.81
N LEU A 132 -12.70 -19.47 13.29
CA LEU A 132 -12.04 -20.58 13.99
C LEU A 132 -12.72 -20.90 15.33
N LYS A 133 -13.17 -19.86 16.06
CA LYS A 133 -13.89 -20.02 17.32
C LYS A 133 -15.26 -20.65 17.10
N TYR A 134 -15.94 -20.39 15.99
CA TYR A 134 -17.26 -20.96 15.68
C TYR A 134 -17.22 -22.17 14.72
N ALA A 135 -16.04 -22.56 14.21
CA ALA A 135 -15.87 -23.70 13.30
C ALA A 135 -16.39 -25.02 13.90
N HIS A 136 -16.19 -25.21 15.21
CA HIS A 136 -16.67 -26.39 15.93
C HIS A 136 -18.20 -26.40 16.13
N LEU A 137 -18.88 -25.25 15.98
CA LEU A 137 -20.34 -25.14 16.07
C LEU A 137 -21.03 -25.34 14.71
N MET A 138 -20.33 -25.08 13.60
CA MET A 138 -20.88 -25.24 12.24
C MET A 138 -20.70 -26.65 11.63
N SER A 139 -19.94 -27.54 12.29
CA SER A 139 -19.64 -28.90 11.78
C SER A 139 -20.56 -30.01 12.31
N ARG A 140 -21.53 -29.72 13.18
CA ARG A 140 -22.58 -30.68 13.55
C ARG A 140 -23.82 -30.48 12.69
N ARG A 141 -23.84 -31.12 11.51
CA ARG A 141 -25.14 -31.50 10.92
C ARG A 141 -25.69 -32.67 11.75
N PRO A 142 -26.89 -32.58 12.34
CA PRO A 142 -27.56 -33.75 12.85
C PRO A 142 -27.89 -34.67 11.67
N ASN A 143 -27.57 -35.96 11.79
CA ASN A 143 -28.09 -37.02 10.93
C ASN A 143 -29.61 -37.12 11.07
#